data_AF-A0A421BG67-F1
#
_entry.id   AF-A0A421BG67-F1
#
_cell.length_a   1.000
_cell.length_b   1.000
_cell.length_c   1.000
_cell.angle_alpha   90.00
_cell.angle_beta   90.00
_cell.angle_gamma   90.00
#
_symmetry.space_group_name_H-M   'P 1'
#
loop_
_entity.id
_entity.type
_entity.pdbx_description
1 polymer ?
#
loop_
_entity_poly.entity_id
_entity_poly.type
_entity_poly.pdbx_seq_one_letter_code
_entity_poly.pdbx_strand_id
1 'polypeptide(L)'
;MLKNIKVNFETIELLQFFWETVAKGDKISDSYIMDIVNKPEMQAIYTEGFDTQSARKVLSAVMNKEVLNDATDKEKEFFQYNMFNADDPGNVEMMLPPVKLLNFDDLKAEYKEESDIEDLQVNVVPSYDMVSRIDGHSLTLNFFKIEADWSDMDHVFVEGKILKDYIEDRLREIMDQAR
;
A
#
# COMPACT_ATOMS: atom_id res chain seq x y z
N MET A 1 -12.35 21.80 -7.78
CA MET A 1 -11.44 21.85 -8.95
C MET A 1 -10.19 21.07 -8.60
N LEU A 2 -9.90 19.96 -9.28
CA LEU A 2 -8.77 19.12 -8.95
C LEU A 2 -7.45 19.84 -9.25
N LYS A 3 -6.62 20.03 -8.21
CA LYS A 3 -5.33 20.73 -8.28
C LYS A 3 -4.16 19.77 -8.08
N ASN A 4 -4.29 18.81 -7.17
CA ASN A 4 -3.21 17.88 -6.86
C ASN A 4 -3.70 16.43 -6.71
N ILE A 5 -2.86 15.51 -7.17
CA ILE A 5 -2.93 14.09 -6.81
C ILE A 5 -1.60 13.80 -6.13
N LYS A 6 -1.63 13.50 -4.84
CA LYS A 6 -0.44 13.22 -4.02
C LYS A 6 -0.40 11.73 -3.74
N VAL A 7 0.73 11.10 -3.99
CA VAL A 7 0.93 9.69 -3.64
C VAL A 7 1.88 9.57 -2.46
N ASN A 8 1.45 8.89 -1.42
CA ASN A 8 2.24 8.59 -0.23
C ASN A 8 2.70 7.12 -0.25
N PHE A 9 4.02 6.94 -0.19
CA PHE A 9 4.69 5.63 -0.14
C PHE A 9 5.44 5.40 1.18
N GLU A 10 5.35 6.30 2.15
CA GLU A 10 6.21 6.29 3.34
C GLU A 10 6.16 4.97 4.10
N THR A 11 4.98 4.39 4.29
CA THR A 11 4.83 3.08 4.94
C THR A 11 5.54 1.97 4.18
N ILE A 12 5.46 1.96 2.84
CA ILE A 12 6.11 0.94 2.01
C ILE A 12 7.62 1.12 1.99
N GLU A 13 8.13 2.36 2.01
CA GLU A 13 9.57 2.62 2.09
C GLU A 13 10.17 2.13 3.42
N LEU A 14 9.44 2.33 4.53
CA LEU A 14 9.86 1.77 5.83
C LEU A 14 9.80 0.23 5.81
N LEU A 15 8.79 -0.34 5.17
CA LEU A 15 8.69 -1.79 5.04
C LEU A 15 9.75 -2.39 4.12
N GLN A 16 10.15 -1.69 3.05
CA GLN A 16 11.24 -2.11 2.19
C GLN A 16 12.52 -2.30 3.00
N PHE A 17 12.89 -1.29 3.81
CA PHE A 17 14.03 -1.41 4.71
C PHE A 17 13.84 -2.55 5.73
N PHE A 18 12.62 -2.73 6.24
CA PHE A 18 12.31 -3.85 7.13
C PHE A 18 12.58 -5.21 6.47
N TRP A 19 12.03 -5.46 5.28
CA TRP A 19 12.18 -6.70 4.55
C TRP A 19 13.64 -6.96 4.16
N GLU A 20 14.36 -5.95 3.65
CA GLU A 20 15.79 -6.04 3.33
C GLU A 20 16.65 -6.40 4.53
N THR A 21 16.31 -5.90 5.72
CA THR A 21 17.05 -6.19 6.96
C THR A 21 16.74 -7.61 7.45
N VAL A 22 15.48 -8.01 7.46
CA VAL A 22 15.06 -9.36 7.85
C VAL A 22 15.65 -10.42 6.91
N ALA A 23 15.72 -10.15 5.60
CA ALA A 23 16.32 -11.02 4.60
C ALA A 23 17.80 -11.31 4.89
N LYS A 24 18.53 -10.33 5.43
CA LYS A 24 19.95 -10.47 5.85
C LYS A 24 20.11 -11.24 7.17
N GLY A 25 19.01 -11.59 7.83
CA GLY A 25 19.01 -12.22 9.15
C GLY A 25 19.23 -11.23 10.30
N ASP A 26 19.19 -9.94 10.02
CA ASP A 26 19.35 -8.88 11.01
C ASP A 26 18.03 -8.58 11.72
N LYS A 27 18.13 -7.98 12.91
CA LYS A 27 16.97 -7.56 13.71
C LYS A 27 16.80 -6.06 13.68
N ILE A 28 15.54 -5.65 13.71
CA ILE A 28 15.13 -4.26 13.86
C ILE A 28 14.53 -4.07 15.26
N SER A 29 14.63 -2.86 15.81
CA SER A 29 14.00 -2.54 17.08
C SER A 29 12.47 -2.58 16.99
N ASP A 30 11.82 -2.98 18.07
CA ASP A 30 10.36 -2.87 18.22
C ASP A 30 9.87 -1.44 17.95
N SER A 31 10.66 -0.41 18.26
CA SER A 31 10.30 0.98 17.98
C SER A 31 10.11 1.25 16.50
N TYR A 32 10.93 0.67 15.62
CA TYR A 32 10.79 0.85 14.18
C TYR A 32 9.54 0.14 13.64
N ILE A 33 9.22 -1.05 14.18
CA ILE A 33 7.94 -1.73 13.87
C ILE A 33 6.76 -0.83 14.28
N MET A 34 6.85 -0.20 15.46
CA MET A 34 5.84 0.78 15.91
C MET A 34 5.77 2.00 14.98
N ASP A 35 6.89 2.48 14.46
CA ASP A 35 6.92 3.60 13.51
C ASP A 35 6.18 3.25 12.20
N ILE A 36 6.27 2.00 11.73
CA ILE A 36 5.50 1.51 10.57
C ILE A 36 4.01 1.45 10.90
N VAL A 37 3.63 0.71 11.94
CA VAL A 37 2.20 0.42 12.19
C VAL A 37 1.42 1.65 12.69
N ASN A 38 2.10 2.66 13.23
CA ASN A 38 1.48 3.91 13.66
C ASN A 38 1.39 4.97 12.57
N LYS A 39 1.85 4.68 11.33
CA LYS A 39 1.68 5.61 10.21
C LYS A 39 0.20 5.97 10.02
N PRO A 40 -0.16 7.25 9.85
CA PRO A 40 -1.56 7.67 9.75
C PRO A 40 -2.34 6.92 8.65
N GLU A 41 -1.71 6.65 7.51
CA GLU A 41 -2.30 5.91 6.39
C GLU A 41 -2.64 4.46 6.72
N MET A 42 -2.00 3.84 7.72
CA MET A 42 -2.32 2.49 8.17
C MET A 42 -3.70 2.40 8.84
N GLN A 43 -4.29 3.50 9.28
CA GLN A 43 -5.65 3.49 9.86
C GLN A 43 -6.69 2.92 8.88
N ALA A 44 -6.48 3.08 7.57
CA ALA A 44 -7.37 2.56 6.56
C ALA A 44 -7.47 1.03 6.53
N ILE A 45 -6.44 0.32 7.02
CA ILE A 45 -6.41 -1.14 7.07
C ILE A 45 -6.85 -1.69 8.43
N TYR A 46 -7.00 -0.85 9.46
CA TYR A 46 -7.40 -1.30 10.78
C TYR A 46 -8.92 -1.43 10.85
N THR A 47 -9.38 -2.64 11.14
CA THR A 47 -10.79 -3.00 11.21
C THR A 47 -11.04 -3.97 12.36
N GLU A 48 -12.29 -4.41 12.54
CA GLU A 48 -12.59 -5.47 13.50
C GLU A 48 -11.78 -6.74 13.20
N GLY A 49 -11.03 -7.21 14.21
CA GLY A 49 -10.18 -8.39 14.12
C GLY A 49 -8.81 -8.18 13.46
N PHE A 50 -8.45 -6.93 13.13
CA PHE A 50 -7.10 -6.56 12.71
C PHE A 50 -6.80 -5.10 13.05
N ASP A 51 -5.95 -4.87 14.04
CA ASP A 51 -5.57 -3.54 14.50
C ASP A 51 -4.05 -3.32 14.48
N THR A 52 -3.61 -2.22 15.07
CA THR A 52 -2.19 -1.89 15.22
C THR A 52 -1.39 -2.96 15.96
N GLN A 53 -1.97 -3.62 16.98
CA GLN A 53 -1.30 -4.71 17.70
C GLN A 53 -1.24 -5.98 16.84
N SER A 54 -2.27 -6.29 16.06
CA SER A 54 -2.24 -7.37 15.07
C SER A 54 -1.10 -7.15 14.05
N ALA A 55 -1.01 -5.96 13.45
CA ALA A 55 0.06 -5.64 12.50
C ALA A 55 1.45 -5.72 13.15
N ARG A 56 1.62 -5.16 14.36
CA ARG A 56 2.88 -5.24 15.13
C ARG A 56 3.27 -6.69 15.41
N LYS A 57 2.31 -7.52 15.87
CA LYS A 57 2.50 -8.94 16.15
C LYS A 57 3.00 -9.68 14.91
N VAL A 58 2.36 -9.42 13.76
CA VAL A 58 2.75 -10.02 12.49
C VAL A 58 4.17 -9.64 12.09
N LEU A 59 4.52 -8.34 12.08
CA LEU A 59 5.85 -7.91 11.67
C LEU A 59 6.94 -8.45 12.62
N SER A 60 6.66 -8.52 13.92
CA SER A 60 7.57 -9.15 14.88
C SER A 60 7.78 -10.64 14.59
N ALA A 61 6.71 -11.38 14.28
CA ALA A 61 6.82 -12.79 13.91
C ALA A 61 7.59 -13.00 12.59
N VAL A 62 7.39 -12.13 11.59
CA VAL A 62 8.15 -12.16 10.33
C VAL A 62 9.64 -11.97 10.61
N MET A 63 10.01 -10.95 11.37
CA MET A 63 11.41 -10.68 11.75
C MET A 63 12.06 -11.86 12.48
N ASN A 64 11.32 -12.52 13.38
CA ASN A 64 11.85 -13.66 14.15
C ASN A 64 11.70 -15.01 13.42
N LYS A 65 11.11 -15.03 12.22
CA LYS A 65 10.78 -16.26 11.46
C LYS A 65 9.96 -17.26 12.28
N GLU A 66 8.99 -16.73 13.02
CA GLU A 66 8.10 -17.49 13.91
C GLU A 66 6.75 -17.79 13.24
N VAL A 67 6.11 -18.87 13.66
CA VAL A 67 4.74 -19.20 13.25
C VAL A 67 3.76 -18.32 14.02
N LEU A 68 2.79 -17.73 13.33
CA LEU A 68 1.70 -16.98 13.96
C LEU A 68 0.68 -17.95 14.60
N ASN A 69 0.86 -18.28 15.88
CA ASN A 69 -0.11 -19.08 16.63
C ASN A 69 -1.38 -18.26 16.94
N ASP A 70 -2.53 -18.93 16.98
CA ASP A 70 -3.84 -18.35 17.30
C ASP A 70 -4.19 -17.08 16.47
N ALA A 71 -3.76 -17.07 15.21
CA ALA A 71 -3.92 -15.95 14.30
C ALA A 71 -5.33 -15.86 13.70
N THR A 72 -5.86 -14.64 13.56
CA THR A 72 -7.04 -14.40 12.71
C THR A 72 -6.68 -14.60 11.24
N ASP A 73 -7.66 -14.81 10.36
CA ASP A 73 -7.38 -15.01 8.94
C ASP A 73 -6.76 -13.76 8.29
N LYS A 74 -7.15 -12.56 8.74
CA LYS A 74 -6.53 -11.28 8.34
C LYS A 74 -5.06 -11.21 8.75
N GLU A 75 -4.73 -11.64 9.97
CA GLU A 75 -3.35 -11.70 10.45
C GLU A 75 -2.50 -12.71 9.65
N LYS A 76 -3.06 -13.88 9.31
CA LYS A 76 -2.37 -14.88 8.50
C LYS A 76 -2.06 -14.37 7.09
N GLU A 77 -3.02 -13.72 6.44
CA GLU A 77 -2.79 -13.19 5.09
C GLU A 77 -1.76 -12.05 5.11
N PHE A 78 -1.88 -11.12 6.07
CA PHE A 78 -0.88 -10.06 6.24
C PHE A 78 0.51 -10.64 6.53
N PHE A 79 0.60 -11.70 7.33
CA PHE A 79 1.83 -12.42 7.61
C PHE A 79 2.41 -13.07 6.34
N GLN A 80 1.59 -13.72 5.52
CA GLN A 80 2.03 -14.37 4.29
C GLN A 80 2.67 -13.39 3.32
N TYR A 81 2.04 -12.23 3.06
CA TYR A 81 2.64 -11.22 2.18
C TYR A 81 3.93 -10.66 2.76
N ASN A 82 3.97 -10.35 4.06
CA ASN A 82 5.17 -9.79 4.67
C ASN A 82 6.32 -10.81 4.72
N MET A 83 6.03 -12.10 4.95
CA MET A 83 7.02 -13.16 4.91
C MET A 83 7.56 -13.35 3.48
N PHE A 84 6.68 -13.37 2.48
CA PHE A 84 7.09 -13.47 1.06
C PHE A 84 8.09 -12.37 0.67
N ASN A 85 7.81 -11.12 1.05
CA ASN A 85 8.70 -10.00 0.76
C ASN A 85 9.98 -10.01 1.64
N ALA A 86 9.92 -10.54 2.87
CA ALA A 86 11.11 -10.71 3.71
C ALA A 86 12.03 -11.86 3.26
N ASP A 87 11.47 -12.91 2.65
CA ASP A 87 12.24 -14.02 2.08
C ASP A 87 12.93 -13.63 0.76
N ASP A 88 12.29 -12.76 -0.04
CA ASP A 88 12.85 -12.22 -1.27
C ASP A 88 12.47 -10.73 -1.47
N PRO A 89 13.26 -9.79 -0.91
CA PRO A 89 12.99 -8.35 -1.02
C PRO A 89 13.22 -7.80 -2.44
N GLY A 90 13.86 -8.56 -3.33
CA GLY A 90 14.06 -8.16 -4.72
C GLY A 90 12.75 -7.90 -5.46
N ASN A 91 11.65 -8.56 -5.04
CA ASN A 91 10.32 -8.29 -5.58
C ASN A 91 9.89 -6.84 -5.34
N VAL A 92 10.15 -6.29 -4.15
CA VAL A 92 9.79 -4.92 -3.79
C VAL A 92 10.70 -3.91 -4.49
N GLU A 93 11.99 -4.21 -4.59
CA GLU A 93 12.97 -3.39 -5.32
C GLU A 93 12.59 -3.24 -6.80
N MET A 94 11.98 -4.27 -7.41
CA MET A 94 11.48 -4.21 -8.78
C MET A 94 10.13 -3.51 -8.89
N MET A 95 9.22 -3.75 -7.94
CA MET A 95 7.85 -3.23 -7.97
C MET A 95 7.76 -1.75 -7.61
N LEU A 96 8.52 -1.26 -6.64
CA LEU A 96 8.35 0.08 -6.10
C LEU A 96 8.73 1.20 -7.09
N PRO A 97 9.82 1.10 -7.87
CA PRO A 97 10.20 2.14 -8.84
C PRO A 97 9.11 2.50 -9.86
N PRO A 98 8.50 1.57 -10.62
CA PRO A 98 7.48 1.93 -11.59
C PRO A 98 6.25 2.57 -10.94
N VAL A 99 5.87 2.15 -9.73
CA VAL A 99 4.77 2.79 -8.99
C VAL A 99 5.11 4.23 -8.60
N LYS A 100 6.36 4.52 -8.21
CA LYS A 100 6.82 5.88 -7.87
C LYS A 100 7.00 6.80 -9.08
N LEU A 101 7.17 6.24 -10.28
CA LEU A 101 7.28 7.00 -11.52
C LEU A 101 5.92 7.42 -12.11
N LEU A 102 4.80 6.96 -11.53
CA LEU A 102 3.47 7.33 -12.00
C LEU A 102 3.26 8.85 -11.96
N ASN A 103 2.98 9.41 -13.12
CA ASN A 103 2.59 10.80 -13.26
C ASN A 103 1.08 10.93 -13.54
N PHE A 104 0.42 11.75 -12.73
CA PHE A 104 -1.01 12.04 -12.80
C PHE A 104 -1.32 13.46 -13.33
N ASP A 105 -0.34 14.15 -13.92
CA ASP A 105 -0.54 15.47 -14.53
C ASP A 105 -1.68 15.49 -15.55
N ASP A 106 -1.79 14.45 -16.39
CA ASP A 106 -2.86 14.35 -17.38
C ASP A 106 -4.24 14.25 -16.72
N LEU A 107 -4.38 13.44 -15.67
CA LEU A 107 -5.64 13.31 -14.94
C LEU A 107 -6.02 14.62 -14.25
N LYS A 108 -5.03 15.33 -13.68
CA LYS A 108 -5.28 16.67 -13.11
C LYS A 108 -5.80 17.64 -14.17
N ALA A 109 -5.24 17.62 -15.38
CA ALA A 109 -5.66 18.48 -16.46
C ALA A 109 -7.07 18.14 -16.95
N GLU A 110 -7.39 16.84 -17.07
CA GLU A 110 -8.69 16.34 -17.51
C GLU A 110 -9.81 16.67 -16.52
N TYR A 111 -9.62 16.40 -15.23
CA TYR A 111 -10.68 16.57 -14.22
C TYR A 111 -10.66 17.90 -13.47
N LYS A 112 -9.83 18.86 -13.90
CA LYS A 112 -9.65 20.13 -13.20
C LYS A 112 -10.97 20.85 -12.93
N GLU A 113 -11.82 20.97 -13.95
CA GLU A 113 -13.08 21.74 -13.88
C GLU A 113 -14.29 20.85 -13.53
N GLU A 114 -14.17 19.52 -13.64
CA GLU A 114 -15.26 18.56 -13.39
C GLU A 114 -15.34 18.09 -11.94
N SER A 115 -14.24 18.27 -11.20
CA SER A 115 -14.07 17.77 -9.85
C SER A 115 -14.43 18.80 -8.79
N ASP A 116 -15.27 18.43 -7.83
CA ASP A 116 -15.57 19.25 -6.65
C ASP A 116 -14.49 19.14 -5.56
N ILE A 117 -13.60 18.16 -5.65
CA ILE A 117 -12.44 18.04 -4.74
C ILE A 117 -11.26 18.87 -5.24
N GLU A 118 -10.43 19.35 -4.31
CA GLU A 118 -9.19 20.07 -4.67
C GLU A 118 -7.96 19.17 -4.71
N ASP A 119 -7.86 18.24 -3.76
CA ASP A 119 -6.72 17.35 -3.60
C ASP A 119 -7.22 15.91 -3.45
N LEU A 120 -6.63 15.00 -4.23
CA LEU A 120 -6.74 13.55 -4.02
C LEU A 120 -5.47 13.07 -3.29
N GLN A 121 -5.65 12.44 -2.14
CA GLN A 121 -4.57 11.76 -1.42
C GLN A 121 -4.62 10.26 -1.76
N VAL A 122 -3.58 9.75 -2.41
CA VAL A 122 -3.40 8.32 -2.67
C VAL A 122 -2.40 7.77 -1.67
N ASN A 123 -2.80 6.81 -0.85
CA ASN A 123 -1.93 6.15 0.12
C ASN A 123 -1.65 4.73 -0.34
N VAL A 124 -0.38 4.36 -0.47
CA VAL A 124 0.02 2.99 -0.78
C VAL A 124 0.48 2.33 0.51
N VAL A 125 -0.24 1.30 0.94
CA VAL A 125 -0.03 0.64 2.23
C VAL A 125 0.02 -0.88 2.05
N PRO A 126 0.70 -1.62 2.93
CA PRO A 126 0.55 -3.06 3.00
C PRO A 126 -0.88 -3.36 3.51
N SER A 127 -1.56 -4.36 2.98
CA SER A 127 -2.85 -4.76 3.58
C SER A 127 -3.20 -6.23 3.35
N TYR A 128 -4.11 -6.75 4.16
CA TYR A 128 -4.81 -8.01 3.93
C TYR A 128 -6.08 -7.75 3.09
N ASP A 129 -6.67 -8.80 2.49
CA ASP A 129 -8.01 -8.89 1.88
C ASP A 129 -8.67 -7.58 1.38
N MET A 130 -7.91 -6.73 0.69
CA MET A 130 -8.40 -5.51 0.07
C MET A 130 -7.55 -5.17 -1.13
N VAL A 131 -8.18 -4.63 -2.17
CA VAL A 131 -7.49 -4.07 -3.34
C VAL A 131 -7.29 -2.58 -3.15
N SER A 132 -8.38 -1.87 -2.85
CA SER A 132 -8.36 -0.45 -2.52
C SER A 132 -9.51 -0.08 -1.60
N ARG A 133 -9.47 1.12 -1.02
CA ARG A 133 -10.53 1.70 -0.21
C ARG A 133 -10.60 3.20 -0.43
N ILE A 134 -11.80 3.70 -0.68
CA ILE A 134 -12.09 5.14 -0.70
C ILE A 134 -12.55 5.57 0.69
N ASP A 135 -12.00 6.68 1.18
CA ASP A 135 -12.44 7.34 2.41
C ASP A 135 -12.36 8.87 2.22
N GLY A 136 -13.53 9.50 2.01
CA GLY A 136 -13.62 10.90 1.63
C GLY A 136 -12.83 11.19 0.35
N HIS A 137 -11.86 12.09 0.43
CA HIS A 137 -10.98 12.46 -0.70
C HIS A 137 -9.66 11.67 -0.72
N SER A 138 -9.62 10.51 -0.05
CA SER A 138 -8.46 9.64 -0.01
C SER A 138 -8.74 8.30 -0.66
N LEU A 139 -7.77 7.82 -1.45
CA LEU A 139 -7.73 6.48 -2.01
C LEU A 139 -6.59 5.71 -1.34
N THR A 140 -6.89 4.64 -0.63
CA THR A 140 -5.87 3.73 -0.09
C THR A 140 -5.75 2.52 -1.02
N LEU A 141 -4.55 2.24 -1.50
CA LEU A 141 -4.22 1.10 -2.37
C LEU A 141 -3.42 0.07 -1.59
N ASN A 142 -3.75 -1.21 -1.76
CA ASN A 142 -2.95 -2.29 -1.22
C ASN A 142 -1.75 -2.57 -2.13
N PHE A 143 -0.55 -2.32 -1.61
CA PHE A 143 0.71 -2.59 -2.31
C PHE A 143 0.82 -4.05 -2.78
N PHE A 144 0.34 -5.00 -1.97
CA PHE A 144 0.43 -6.43 -2.30
C PHE A 144 -0.52 -6.87 -3.43
N LYS A 145 -1.38 -5.98 -3.92
CA LYS A 145 -2.25 -6.22 -5.07
C LYS A 145 -1.78 -5.50 -6.34
N ILE A 146 -0.62 -4.83 -6.27
CA ILE A 146 0.02 -4.23 -7.43
C ILE A 146 0.95 -5.27 -8.07
N GLU A 147 0.83 -5.43 -9.38
CA GLU A 147 1.59 -6.40 -10.19
C GLU A 147 2.40 -5.65 -11.25
N ALA A 148 3.67 -6.00 -11.45
CA ALA A 148 4.48 -5.43 -12.53
C ALA A 148 4.18 -6.11 -13.86
N ASP A 149 4.28 -5.33 -14.94
CA ASP A 149 4.43 -5.89 -16.26
C ASP A 149 5.82 -6.52 -16.41
N TRP A 150 5.90 -7.84 -16.42
CA TRP A 150 7.18 -8.52 -16.63
C TRP A 150 7.72 -8.37 -18.06
N SER A 151 6.94 -7.80 -19.00
CA SER A 151 7.35 -7.61 -20.39
C SER A 151 8.11 -6.31 -20.64
N ASP A 152 7.80 -5.22 -19.92
CA ASP A 152 8.48 -3.93 -20.06
C ASP A 152 8.97 -3.32 -18.74
N MET A 153 8.46 -3.76 -17.58
CA MET A 153 8.72 -3.20 -16.25
C MET A 153 8.41 -1.70 -16.09
N ASP A 154 7.78 -1.10 -17.09
CA ASP A 154 7.41 0.32 -17.13
C ASP A 154 5.96 0.51 -16.66
N HIS A 155 5.15 -0.54 -16.75
CA HIS A 155 3.76 -0.54 -16.32
C HIS A 155 3.52 -1.41 -15.08
N VAL A 156 2.57 -0.96 -14.27
CA VAL A 156 2.07 -1.68 -13.11
C VAL A 156 0.55 -1.77 -13.20
N PHE A 157 0.02 -2.89 -12.73
CA PHE A 157 -1.39 -3.23 -12.81
C PHE A 157 -1.98 -3.47 -11.42
N VAL A 158 -3.28 -3.25 -11.32
CA VAL A 158 -4.11 -3.69 -10.21
C VAL A 158 -5.38 -4.29 -10.81
N GLU A 159 -5.71 -5.52 -10.42
CA GLU A 159 -6.84 -6.29 -10.98
C GLU A 159 -6.80 -6.38 -12.53
N GLY A 160 -5.61 -6.52 -13.10
CA GLY A 160 -5.40 -6.62 -14.55
C GLY A 160 -5.60 -5.31 -15.33
N LYS A 161 -5.81 -4.18 -14.64
CA LYS A 161 -5.94 -2.84 -15.24
C LYS A 161 -4.70 -2.01 -14.92
N ILE A 162 -4.24 -1.20 -15.88
CA ILE A 162 -3.12 -0.27 -15.68
C ILE A 162 -3.42 0.60 -14.45
N LEU A 163 -2.47 0.72 -13.54
CA LEU A 163 -2.68 1.38 -12.25
C LEU A 163 -3.14 2.84 -12.40
N LYS A 164 -2.63 3.57 -13.39
CA LYS A 164 -3.09 4.94 -13.68
C LYS A 164 -4.58 4.97 -14.02
N ASP A 165 -5.03 4.08 -14.90
CA ASP A 165 -6.44 3.97 -15.29
C ASP A 165 -7.31 3.46 -14.12
N TYR A 166 -6.77 2.59 -13.26
CA TYR A 166 -7.46 2.16 -12.04
C TYR A 166 -7.69 3.34 -11.09
N ILE A 167 -6.66 4.15 -10.86
CA ILE A 167 -6.76 5.36 -10.02
C ILE A 167 -7.75 6.36 -10.63
N GLU A 168 -7.79 6.50 -11.94
CA GLU A 168 -8.77 7.33 -12.63
C GLU A 168 -10.21 6.88 -12.36
N ASP A 169 -10.51 5.57 -12.47
CA ASP A 169 -11.85 5.05 -12.14
C ASP A 169 -12.24 5.39 -10.69
N ARG A 170 -11.29 5.24 -9.76
CA ARG A 170 -11.52 5.57 -8.34
C ARG A 170 -11.69 7.06 -8.10
N LEU A 171 -10.96 7.91 -8.82
CA LEU A 171 -11.16 9.35 -8.80
C LEU A 171 -12.57 9.72 -9.27
N ARG A 172 -13.07 9.10 -10.35
CA ARG A 172 -14.45 9.30 -10.83
C ARG A 172 -15.47 8.90 -9.76
N GLU A 173 -15.28 7.75 -9.11
CA GLU A 173 -16.14 7.31 -8.01
C GLU A 173 -16.13 8.29 -6.82
N ILE A 174 -14.97 8.80 -6.43
CA ILE A 174 -14.83 9.82 -5.36
C ILE A 174 -15.61 11.09 -5.73
N MET A 175 -15.49 11.56 -6.97
CA MET A 175 -16.19 12.76 -7.43
C MET A 175 -17.71 12.56 -7.44
N ASP A 176 -18.19 11.37 -7.80
CA ASP A 176 -19.62 11.07 -7.78
C ASP A 176 -20.18 10.94 -6.36
N GLN A 177 -19.40 10.49 -5.38
CA GLN A 177 -19.79 10.47 -3.96
C GLN A 177 -19.81 11.87 -3.31
N ALA A 178 -19.06 12.83 -3.86
CA ALA A 178 -18.99 14.19 -3.35
C ALA A 178 -20.13 15.11 -3.83
N ARG A 179 -20.94 14.65 -4.79
CA ARG A 179 -22.09 15.36 -5.37
C ARG A 179 -23.39 15.07 -4.62
#